data_AF-A0AAE0VLB9-F1
#
_entry.id   AF-A0AAE0VLB9-F1
#
_cell.length_a   1.000
_cell.length_b   1.000
_cell.length_c   1.000
_cell.angle_alpha   90.00
_cell.angle_beta   90.00
_cell.angle_gamma   90.00
#
_symmetry.space_group_name_H-M   'P 1'
#
loop_
_entity.id
_entity.type
_entity.pdbx_description
1 polymer ?
#
loop_
_entity_poly.entity_id
_entity_poly.type
_entity_poly.pdbx_seq_one_letter_code
_entity_poly.pdbx_strand_id
1 'polypeptide(L)'
;MTHGMTHPLDDLDDMTLLQDHPDDTILSLDDSDDMTLPINDSDDIALPLDDSDDICLPMDDSDDTTLTLDDYDDTTIILDDEDDTTFSPR
;
A
#
# COMPACT_ATOMS: atom_id res chain seq x y z
N MET A 1 1.08 22.35 -3.71
CA MET A 1 1.04 21.87 -2.32
C MET A 1 0.53 20.46 -2.47
N THR A 2 1.42 19.51 -2.77
CA THR A 2 1.04 18.10 -2.81
C THR A 2 0.89 17.71 -1.35
N HIS A 3 -0.32 17.34 -0.96
CA HIS A 3 -0.59 16.92 0.42
C HIS A 3 -0.36 15.43 0.46
N GLY A 4 0.90 14.99 0.37
CA GLY A 4 1.24 13.59 0.61
C GLY A 4 0.70 13.18 1.98
N MET A 5 -0.24 12.23 1.99
CA MET A 5 -0.89 11.76 3.20
C MET A 5 -0.07 10.61 3.76
N THR A 6 0.71 10.88 4.81
CA THR A 6 1.43 9.86 5.57
C THR A 6 0.55 9.37 6.73
N HIS A 7 0.13 8.12 6.69
CA HIS A 7 -0.64 7.50 7.77
C HIS A 7 0.16 6.33 8.39
N PRO A 8 0.88 6.55 9.51
CA PRO A 8 1.41 5.45 10.30
C PRO A 8 0.26 4.78 11.04
N LEU A 9 0.09 3.48 10.86
CA LEU A 9 -0.89 2.67 11.59
C LEU A 9 -0.15 1.50 12.24
N ASP A 10 -0.34 1.35 13.56
CA ASP A 10 0.32 0.33 14.37
C ASP A 10 -0.74 -0.52 15.10
N ASP A 11 -0.47 -1.82 15.30
CA ASP A 11 -1.28 -2.76 16.11
C ASP A 11 -2.77 -2.84 15.68
N LEU A 12 -3.06 -3.21 14.44
CA LEU A 12 -4.43 -3.35 13.92
C LEU A 12 -4.78 -4.80 13.56
N ASP A 13 -5.84 -5.35 14.16
CA ASP A 13 -6.36 -6.66 13.78
C ASP A 13 -6.90 -6.67 12.33
N ASP A 14 -7.52 -5.57 11.89
CA ASP A 14 -8.20 -5.48 10.58
C ASP A 14 -8.16 -4.04 10.08
N MET A 15 -7.62 -3.82 8.88
CA MET A 15 -7.53 -2.49 8.28
C MET A 15 -8.09 -2.46 6.86
N THR A 16 -9.00 -1.51 6.62
CA THR A 16 -9.46 -1.16 5.28
C THR A 16 -9.35 0.33 5.05
N LEU A 17 -8.58 0.73 4.03
CA LEU A 17 -8.42 2.11 3.64
C LEU A 17 -8.68 2.24 2.14
N LEU A 18 -9.53 3.18 1.75
CA LEU A 18 -9.86 3.44 0.35
C LEU A 18 -9.35 4.83 -0.03
N GLN A 19 -8.54 4.89 -1.07
CA GLN A 19 -8.08 6.15 -1.66
C GLN A 19 -8.60 6.30 -3.08
N ASP A 20 -9.18 7.46 -3.36
CA ASP A 20 -9.78 7.84 -4.64
C ASP A 20 -9.11 9.13 -5.10
N HIS A 21 -8.24 9.02 -6.10
CA HIS A 21 -7.44 10.10 -6.69
C HIS A 21 -6.45 10.82 -5.73
N PRO A 22 -5.62 10.10 -4.93
CA PRO A 22 -4.54 10.75 -4.19
C PRO A 22 -3.44 11.28 -5.13
N ASP A 23 -2.86 12.44 -4.84
CA ASP A 23 -1.66 12.89 -5.58
C ASP A 23 -0.47 11.95 -5.23
N ASP A 24 -0.06 11.94 -3.95
CA ASP A 24 0.99 11.06 -3.44
C ASP A 24 0.47 10.26 -2.24
N THR A 25 0.63 8.95 -2.26
CA THR A 25 0.29 8.04 -1.16
C THR A 25 1.54 7.51 -0.47
N ILE A 26 1.66 7.70 0.84
CA ILE A 26 2.67 7.02 1.65
C ILE A 26 1.99 6.37 2.86
N LEU A 27 1.93 5.04 2.90
CA LEU A 27 1.36 4.31 4.03
C LEU A 27 2.41 3.44 4.69
N SER A 28 2.62 3.64 5.98
CA SER A 28 3.53 2.81 6.78
C SER A 28 2.70 2.02 7.78
N LEU A 29 2.79 0.69 7.71
CA LEU A 29 2.13 -0.21 8.63
C LEU A 29 3.18 -1.01 9.40
N ASP A 30 2.91 -1.20 10.69
CA ASP A 30 3.71 -1.99 11.63
C ASP A 30 2.73 -2.87 12.43
N ASP A 31 2.88 -4.18 12.39
CA ASP A 31 2.01 -5.16 13.07
C ASP A 31 0.52 -5.06 12.65
N SER A 32 0.09 -5.81 11.62
CA SER A 32 -1.33 -5.94 11.24
C SER A 32 -1.74 -7.34 10.79
N ASP A 33 -2.84 -7.89 11.33
CA ASP A 33 -3.28 -9.24 10.97
C ASP A 33 -3.87 -9.28 9.55
N ASP A 34 -4.87 -8.45 9.23
CA ASP A 34 -5.53 -8.51 7.91
C ASP A 34 -5.71 -7.10 7.31
N MET A 35 -5.22 -6.90 6.09
CA MET A 35 -5.11 -5.59 5.46
C MET A 35 -5.68 -5.57 4.04
N THR A 36 -6.53 -4.58 3.76
CA THR A 36 -7.02 -4.32 2.41
C THR A 36 -6.96 -2.83 2.06
N LEU A 37 -6.15 -2.47 1.07
CA LEU A 37 -5.95 -1.08 0.65
C LEU A 37 -6.16 -0.92 -0.87
N PRO A 38 -7.39 -0.63 -1.29
CA PRO A 38 -7.69 -0.16 -2.65
C PRO A 38 -7.24 1.27 -2.90
N ILE A 39 -6.45 1.46 -3.96
CA ILE A 39 -6.03 2.77 -4.46
C ILE A 39 -6.42 2.89 -5.93
N ASN A 40 -6.96 4.04 -6.32
CA ASN A 40 -7.35 4.34 -7.70
C ASN A 40 -6.82 5.73 -8.08
N ASP A 41 -6.24 5.86 -9.28
CA ASP A 41 -5.69 7.10 -9.83
C ASP A 41 -4.65 7.77 -8.89
N SER A 42 -3.41 7.30 -8.86
CA SER A 42 -2.35 7.91 -8.03
C SER A 42 -1.10 8.26 -8.84
N ASP A 43 -0.48 9.42 -8.59
CA ASP A 43 0.81 9.71 -9.25
C ASP A 43 1.91 8.83 -8.63
N ASP A 44 2.12 8.92 -7.31
CA ASP A 44 3.14 8.13 -6.60
C ASP A 44 2.56 7.34 -5.42
N ILE A 45 2.90 6.06 -5.31
CA ILE A 45 2.52 5.16 -4.20
C ILE A 45 3.77 4.59 -3.53
N ALA A 46 3.90 4.77 -2.21
CA ALA A 46 4.94 4.15 -1.40
C ALA A 46 4.36 3.42 -0.18
N LEU A 47 4.53 2.10 -0.13
CA LEU A 47 3.95 1.24 0.91
C LEU A 47 5.05 0.39 1.59
N PRO A 48 5.72 0.92 2.63
CA PRO A 48 6.50 0.12 3.57
C PRO A 48 5.58 -0.57 4.59
N LEU A 49 5.47 -1.88 4.48
CA LEU A 49 4.68 -2.74 5.37
C LEU A 49 5.62 -3.68 6.11
N ASP A 50 5.52 -3.72 7.43
CA ASP A 50 6.30 -4.54 8.35
C ASP A 50 5.34 -5.38 9.20
N ASP A 51 5.68 -6.64 9.44
CA ASP A 51 4.92 -7.59 10.27
C ASP A 51 3.41 -7.63 9.93
N SER A 52 3.01 -8.35 8.87
CA SER A 52 1.59 -8.49 8.52
C SER A 52 1.18 -9.88 8.03
N ASP A 53 0.12 -10.46 8.60
CA ASP A 53 -0.30 -11.84 8.28
C ASP A 53 -0.93 -11.93 6.87
N ASP A 54 -1.95 -11.13 6.57
CA ASP A 54 -2.70 -11.12 5.30
C ASP A 54 -2.75 -9.71 4.68
N ILE A 55 -2.23 -9.56 3.46
CA ILE A 55 -2.22 -8.28 2.72
C ILE A 55 -2.97 -8.38 1.39
N CYS A 56 -3.89 -7.46 1.13
CA CYS A 56 -4.60 -7.30 -0.14
C CYS A 56 -4.53 -5.87 -0.69
N LEU A 57 -3.84 -5.69 -1.82
CA LEU A 57 -3.52 -4.39 -2.40
C LEU A 57 -3.96 -4.32 -3.87
N PRO A 58 -5.22 -3.96 -4.14
CA PRO A 58 -5.65 -3.62 -5.49
C PRO A 58 -5.35 -2.14 -5.82
N MET A 59 -4.52 -1.91 -6.82
CA MET A 59 -4.18 -0.59 -7.37
C MET A 59 -4.57 -0.52 -8.84
N ASP A 60 -5.11 0.61 -9.24
CA ASP A 60 -5.62 0.91 -10.58
C ASP A 60 -5.16 2.32 -10.98
N ASP A 61 -4.55 2.44 -12.16
CA ASP A 61 -4.04 3.71 -12.72
C ASP A 61 -3.04 4.42 -11.78
N SER A 62 -1.78 3.96 -11.75
CA SER A 62 -0.70 4.69 -11.06
C SER A 62 0.59 4.88 -11.87
N ASP A 63 1.25 6.03 -11.73
CA ASP A 63 2.48 6.34 -12.47
C ASP A 63 3.71 5.62 -11.86
N ASP A 64 3.93 5.71 -10.54
CA ASP A 64 5.02 5.01 -9.83
C ASP A 64 4.52 4.33 -8.55
N THR A 65 4.70 3.00 -8.48
CA THR A 65 4.35 2.21 -7.31
C THR A 65 5.58 1.53 -6.71
N THR A 66 5.89 1.87 -5.46
CA THR A 66 6.93 1.24 -4.65
C THR A 66 6.33 0.50 -3.46
N LEU A 67 6.49 -0.82 -3.45
CA LEU A 67 6.17 -1.69 -2.30
C LEU A 67 7.42 -2.22 -1.62
N THR A 68 7.45 -2.13 -0.30
CA THR A 68 8.43 -2.84 0.54
C THR A 68 7.66 -3.64 1.58
N LEU A 69 7.82 -4.96 1.57
CA LEU A 69 7.18 -5.85 2.54
C LEU A 69 8.29 -6.56 3.33
N ASP A 70 8.19 -6.59 4.65
CA ASP A 70 9.06 -7.36 5.55
C ASP A 70 8.14 -8.15 6.50
N ASP A 71 8.51 -9.40 6.79
CA ASP A 71 7.76 -10.38 7.61
C ASP A 71 6.23 -10.46 7.33
N TYR A 72 5.85 -11.27 6.33
CA TYR A 72 4.45 -11.50 5.97
C TYR A 72 4.14 -12.96 5.65
N ASP A 73 2.91 -13.41 5.90
CA ASP A 73 2.49 -14.80 5.64
C ASP A 73 1.86 -14.92 4.24
N ASP A 74 0.79 -14.18 3.97
CA ASP A 74 0.05 -14.18 2.71
C ASP A 74 -0.11 -12.76 2.14
N THR A 75 0.19 -12.59 0.86
CA THR A 75 0.10 -11.27 0.19
C THR A 75 -0.43 -11.40 -1.22
N THR A 76 -1.48 -10.64 -1.50
CA THR A 76 -2.09 -10.45 -2.81
C THR A 76 -1.96 -9.00 -3.24
N ILE A 77 -1.20 -8.76 -4.30
CA ILE A 77 -1.07 -7.44 -4.92
C ILE A 77 -1.63 -7.55 -6.34
N ILE A 78 -2.57 -6.67 -6.67
CA ILE A 78 -3.19 -6.58 -7.99
C ILE A 78 -2.90 -5.18 -8.50
N LEU A 79 -2.23 -5.09 -9.63
CA LEU A 79 -1.84 -3.85 -10.28
C LEU A 79 -2.47 -3.84 -11.68
N ASP A 80 -3.27 -2.83 -12.00
CA ASP A 80 -3.84 -2.60 -13.34
C ASP A 80 -3.48 -1.20 -13.83
N ASP A 81 -2.97 -1.13 -15.06
CA ASP A 81 -2.53 0.12 -15.73
C ASP A 81 -1.47 0.95 -14.97
N GLU A 82 -0.41 0.29 -14.47
CA GLU A 82 0.73 0.96 -13.82
C GLU A 82 1.90 1.21 -14.80
N ASP A 83 2.57 2.38 -14.74
CA ASP A 83 3.72 2.70 -15.61
C ASP A 83 5.05 2.13 -15.06
N ASP A 84 5.39 2.42 -13.79
CA ASP A 84 6.56 1.85 -13.09
C ASP A 84 6.17 1.18 -11.76
N THR A 85 6.75 0.00 -11.51
CA THR A 85 6.47 -0.81 -10.33
C THR A 85 7.75 -1.41 -9.75
N THR A 86 8.03 -1.08 -8.49
CA THR A 86 9.13 -1.64 -7.71
C THR A 86 8.59 -2.43 -6.53
N PHE A 87 8.88 -3.73 -6.50
CA PHE A 87 8.50 -4.62 -5.40
C PHE A 87 9.76 -5.15 -4.69
N SER A 88 9.89 -4.85 -3.40
CA SER A 88 11.02 -5.25 -2.55
C SER A 88 10.56 -6.02 -1.31
N PRO A 89 10.25 -7.32 -1.44
CA PRO A 89 9.97 -8.19 -0.29
C PRO A 89 11.28 -8.54 0.41
N ARG A 90 11.24 -8.71 1.74
CA ARG A 90 12.38 -9.05 2.58
C ARG A 90 12.14 -10.28 3.42
#